data_AF-A0A3M1QNS3-F1
#
_entry.id   AF-A0A3M1QNS3-F1
#
_cell.length_a   1.000
_cell.length_b   1.000
_cell.length_c   1.000
_cell.angle_alpha   90.00
_cell.angle_beta   90.00
_cell.angle_gamma   90.00
#
_symmetry.space_group_name_H-M   'P 1'
#
loop_
_entity.id
_entity.type
_entity.pdbx_description
1 polymer ?
#
loop_
_entity_poly.entity_id
_entity_poly.type
_entity_poly.pdbx_seq_one_letter_code
_entity_poly.pdbx_strand_id
1 'polypeptide(L)'
;MWLREAEVERLAAAGPLGRHLATQIRLWSPEQRRIFSGLGGELAPDNAAFLHDPLTVAALAEPAGLRFEEIGVLPTVAEGILRTLESPLGPRMRVATDVDPEAARDAILRQLLP
;
A
#
# COMPACT_ATOMS: atom_id res chain seq x y z
N MET A 1 -1.01 2.15 -5.11
CA MET A 1 -2.39 1.80 -4.69
C MET A 1 -2.72 2.52 -3.39
N TRP A 2 -3.94 3.07 -3.25
CA TRP A 2 -4.38 3.86 -2.08
C TRP A 2 -5.88 3.70 -1.82
N LEU A 3 -6.32 4.03 -0.60
CA LEU A 3 -7.73 4.31 -0.27
C LEU A 3 -8.07 5.74 -0.65
N ARG A 4 -9.30 5.90 -1.16
CA ARG A 4 -9.97 7.17 -1.40
C ARG A 4 -10.82 7.57 -0.20
N GLU A 5 -11.11 8.86 -0.07
CA GLU A 5 -11.97 9.39 1.01
C GLU A 5 -13.32 8.69 1.09
N ALA A 6 -13.94 8.38 -0.05
CA ALA A 6 -15.21 7.65 -0.09
C ALA A 6 -15.13 6.25 0.58
N GLU A 7 -13.98 5.57 0.49
CA GLU A 7 -13.81 4.26 1.12
C GLU A 7 -13.52 4.38 2.62
N VAL A 8 -12.94 5.49 3.06
CA VAL A 8 -12.83 5.83 4.49
C VAL A 8 -14.22 6.03 5.10
N GLU A 9 -15.14 6.69 4.39
CA GLU A 9 -16.53 6.83 4.84
C GLU A 9 -17.25 5.48 4.90
N ARG A 10 -17.03 4.61 3.90
CA ARG A 10 -17.56 3.23 3.92
C ARG A 10 -17.04 2.44 5.13
N LEU A 11 -15.74 2.53 5.44
CA LEU A 11 -15.16 1.91 6.63
C LEU A 11 -15.80 2.48 7.91
N ALA A 12 -15.97 3.79 8.00
CA ALA A 12 -16.60 4.41 9.16
C ALA A 12 -18.04 3.91 9.40
N ALA A 13 -18.78 3.60 8.34
CA ALA A 13 -20.13 3.06 8.42
C ALA A 13 -20.19 1.56 8.80
N ALA A 14 -19.09 0.81 8.63
CA ALA A 14 -19.07 -0.65 8.72
C ALA A 14 -19.19 -1.23 10.14
N GLY A 15 -18.94 -0.42 11.19
CA GLY A 15 -19.03 -0.88 12.57
C GLY A 15 -17.94 -0.29 13.48
N PRO A 16 -17.80 -0.79 14.72
CA PRO A 16 -16.83 -0.25 15.69
C PRO A 16 -15.38 -0.27 15.19
N LEU A 17 -14.94 -1.38 14.60
CA LEU A 17 -13.60 -1.53 14.03
C LEU A 17 -13.38 -0.56 12.86
N GLY A 18 -14.31 -0.54 11.91
CA GLY A 18 -14.25 0.34 10.75
C GLY A 18 -14.20 1.84 11.13
N ARG A 19 -14.94 2.25 12.16
CA ARG A 19 -14.83 3.60 12.75
C ARG A 19 -13.44 3.89 13.30
N HIS A 20 -12.83 2.94 14.01
CA HIS A 20 -11.48 3.13 14.53
C HIS A 20 -10.45 3.26 13.40
N LEU A 21 -10.53 2.40 12.39
CA LEU A 21 -9.67 2.47 11.21
C LEU A 21 -9.82 3.81 10.48
N ALA A 22 -11.07 4.26 10.25
CA ALA A 22 -11.34 5.54 9.60
C ALA A 22 -10.76 6.72 10.40
N THR A 23 -10.85 6.70 11.74
CA THR A 23 -10.22 7.72 12.60
C THR A 23 -8.70 7.70 12.45
N GLN A 24 -8.06 6.54 12.48
CA GLN A 24 -6.60 6.44 12.32
C GLN A 24 -6.15 6.95 10.94
N ILE A 25 -6.89 6.60 9.88
CA ILE A 25 -6.61 7.09 8.52
C ILE A 25 -6.70 8.61 8.48
N ARG A 26 -7.77 9.21 9.01
CA ARG A 26 -7.94 10.68 9.01
C ARG A 26 -6.85 11.40 9.81
N LEU A 27 -6.33 10.78 10.87
CA LEU A 27 -5.18 11.31 11.62
C LEU A 27 -3.89 11.23 10.79
N TRP A 28 -3.72 10.16 10.01
CA TRP A 28 -2.54 9.94 9.17
C TRP A 28 -2.53 10.77 7.87
N SER A 29 -3.68 10.99 7.24
CA SER A 29 -3.76 11.60 5.90
C SER A 29 -3.01 12.94 5.78
N PRO A 30 -3.09 13.89 6.74
CA PRO A 30 -2.34 15.15 6.64
C PRO A 30 -0.82 14.95 6.68
N GLU A 31 -0.34 14.03 7.51
CA GLU A 31 1.10 13.73 7.62
C GLU A 31 1.61 13.07 6.35
N GLN A 32 0.86 12.13 5.79
CA GLN A 32 1.17 11.55 4.49
C GLN A 32 1.27 12.63 3.41
N ARG A 33 0.26 13.50 3.30
CA ARG A 33 0.27 14.58 2.31
C ARG A 33 1.47 15.48 2.49
N ARG A 34 1.82 15.87 3.72
CA ARG A 34 3.01 16.67 4.04
C ARG A 34 4.31 15.98 3.60
N ILE A 35 4.46 14.69 3.89
CA ILE A 35 5.66 13.92 3.55
C ILE A 35 5.82 13.84 2.02
N PHE A 36 4.79 13.39 1.31
CA PHE A 36 4.91 13.13 -0.13
C PHE A 36 4.96 14.41 -0.97
N SER A 37 4.24 15.47 -0.58
CA SER A 37 4.38 16.79 -1.23
C SER A 37 5.76 17.41 -0.98
N GLY A 38 6.31 17.26 0.23
CA GLY A 38 7.66 17.72 0.56
C GLY A 38 8.77 17.00 -0.22
N LEU A 39 8.49 15.80 -0.74
CA LEU A 39 9.38 15.03 -1.61
C LEU A 39 9.15 15.31 -3.11
N GLY A 40 8.31 16.29 -3.46
CA GLY A 40 8.02 16.67 -4.83
C GLY A 40 6.96 15.81 -5.54
N GLY A 41 6.23 14.98 -4.80
CA GLY A 41 5.13 14.17 -5.33
C GLY A 41 3.80 14.93 -5.32
N GLU A 42 2.99 14.71 -6.37
CA GLU A 42 1.58 15.11 -6.39
C GLU A 42 0.68 13.93 -6.00
N LEU A 43 -0.20 14.15 -5.02
CA LEU A 43 -1.17 13.16 -4.60
C LEU A 43 -2.53 13.46 -5.25
N ALA A 44 -3.26 12.41 -5.60
CA ALA A 44 -4.65 12.55 -6.03
C ALA A 44 -5.46 13.31 -4.95
N PRO A 45 -6.39 14.21 -5.33
CA PRO A 45 -7.15 15.00 -4.38
C PRO A 45 -7.84 14.14 -3.31
N ASP A 46 -8.41 13.01 -3.75
CA ASP A 46 -9.15 12.06 -2.92
C ASP A 46 -8.28 11.00 -2.24
N ASN A 47 -6.94 11.06 -2.34
CA ASN A 47 -6.05 10.11 -1.69
C ASN A 47 -6.13 10.25 -0.16
N ALA A 48 -6.66 9.23 0.50
CA ALA A 48 -6.78 9.19 1.95
C ALA A 48 -5.58 8.48 2.63
N ALA A 49 -5.15 7.33 2.10
CA ALA A 49 -4.00 6.61 2.64
C ALA A 49 -3.40 5.62 1.62
N PHE A 50 -2.07 5.57 1.54
CA PHE A 50 -1.37 4.44 0.92
C PHE A 50 -1.50 3.19 1.78
N LEU A 51 -1.75 2.06 1.14
CA LEU A 51 -2.00 0.77 1.81
C LEU A 51 -0.76 -0.14 1.74
N HIS A 52 0.38 0.29 2.24
CA HIS A 52 1.62 -0.50 2.20
C HIS A 52 1.46 -1.86 2.90
N ASP A 53 1.14 -1.85 4.18
CA ASP A 53 1.03 -3.09 4.97
C ASP A 53 -0.21 -3.91 4.60
N PRO A 54 -1.41 -3.32 4.40
CA PRO A 54 -2.57 -4.08 3.95
C PRO A 54 -2.36 -4.75 2.58
N LEU A 55 -1.64 -4.12 1.65
CA LEU A 55 -1.25 -4.76 0.39
C LEU A 55 -0.32 -5.95 0.61
N THR A 56 0.59 -5.85 1.58
CA THR A 56 1.51 -6.95 1.93
C THR A 56 0.74 -8.16 2.47
N VAL A 57 -0.26 -7.93 3.33
CA VAL A 57 -1.13 -9.00 3.83
C VAL A 57 -1.99 -9.58 2.70
N ALA A 58 -2.58 -8.73 1.85
CA ALA A 58 -3.35 -9.17 0.70
C ALA A 58 -2.51 -10.01 -0.28
N ALA A 59 -1.24 -9.66 -0.51
CA ALA A 59 -0.34 -10.45 -1.35
C ALA A 59 -0.15 -11.90 -0.88
N LEU A 60 -0.35 -12.17 0.41
CA LEU A 60 -0.29 -13.51 0.99
C LEU A 60 -1.64 -14.23 0.98
N ALA A 61 -2.71 -13.53 1.36
CA ALA A 61 -4.03 -14.14 1.54
C ALA A 61 -4.85 -14.23 0.24
N GLU A 62 -4.85 -13.17 -0.55
CA GLU A 62 -5.62 -13.03 -1.79
C GLU A 62 -4.87 -12.07 -2.74
N PRO A 63 -3.93 -12.57 -3.57
CA PRO A 63 -3.07 -11.72 -4.40
C PRO A 63 -3.80 -11.13 -5.62
N ALA A 64 -5.12 -10.89 -5.50
CA ALA A 64 -5.95 -10.32 -6.54
C ALA A 64 -5.40 -8.94 -6.95
N GLY A 65 -5.21 -8.76 -8.25
CA GLY A 65 -4.66 -7.53 -8.82
C GLY A 65 -3.14 -7.40 -8.73
N LEU A 66 -2.41 -8.36 -8.15
CA LEU A 66 -0.94 -8.32 -8.10
C LEU A 66 -0.33 -9.21 -9.18
N ARG A 67 0.64 -8.68 -9.92
CA ARG A 67 1.53 -9.50 -10.77
C ARG A 67 2.89 -9.60 -10.12
N PHE A 68 3.47 -10.78 -10.28
CA PHE A 68 4.76 -11.09 -9.70
C PHE A 68 5.70 -11.64 -10.74
N GLU A 69 6.96 -11.25 -10.59
CA GLU A 69 8.07 -11.78 -11.36
C GLU A 69 9.08 -12.41 -10.40
N GLU A 70 9.80 -13.40 -10.89
CA GLU A 70 11.00 -13.84 -10.19
C GLU A 70 12.13 -12.87 -10.53
N ILE A 71 12.66 -12.20 -9.51
CA ILE A 71 13.73 -11.21 -9.65
C ILE A 71 14.85 -11.57 -8.67
N GLY A 72 16.10 -11.45 -9.11
CA GLY A 72 17.25 -11.54 -8.21
C GLY A 72 17.36 -10.23 -7.45
N VAL A 73 17.27 -10.25 -6.13
CA VAL A 73 17.29 -9.02 -5.32
C VAL A 73 18.51 -9.03 -4.41
N LEU A 74 19.38 -8.03 -4.57
CA LEU A 74 20.56 -7.83 -3.74
C LEU A 74 20.33 -6.65 -2.78
N PRO A 75 20.20 -6.89 -1.46
CA PRO A 75 20.22 -5.81 -0.49
C PRO A 75 21.65 -5.27 -0.36
N THR A 76 21.79 -3.94 -0.32
CA THR A 76 23.07 -3.26 -0.14
C THR A 76 22.90 -1.98 0.68
N VAL A 77 23.99 -1.48 1.25
CA VAL A 77 24.04 -0.16 1.86
C VAL A 77 24.93 0.73 0.99
N ALA A 78 24.35 1.78 0.42
CA ALA A 78 25.07 2.79 -0.35
C ALA A 78 24.85 4.15 0.30
N GLU A 79 25.93 4.85 0.63
CA GLU A 79 25.87 6.18 1.27
C GLU A 79 25.07 6.19 2.58
N GLY A 80 25.13 5.09 3.35
CA GLY A 80 24.38 4.92 4.59
C GLY A 80 22.88 4.61 4.40
N ILE A 81 22.42 4.42 3.16
CA ILE A 81 21.03 4.12 2.83
C ILE A 81 20.91 2.65 2.43
N LEU A 82 19.98 1.93 3.07
CA LEU A 82 19.58 0.59 2.65
C LEU A 82 18.87 0.66 1.29
N ARG A 83 19.36 -0.08 0.32
CA ARG A 83 18.78 -0.20 -1.02
C ARG A 83 18.56 -1.67 -1.37
N THR A 84 17.51 -1.95 -2.13
CA THR A 84 17.28 -3.23 -2.77
C THR A 84 17.47 -3.07 -4.27
N LEU A 85 18.47 -3.76 -4.82
CA LEU A 85 18.80 -3.69 -6.24
C LEU A 85 18.34 -4.95 -6.96
N GLU A 86 17.76 -4.79 -8.15
CA GLU A 86 17.64 -5.90 -9.10
C GLU A 86 19.04 -6.30 -9.57
N SER A 87 19.41 -7.56 -9.37
CA SER A 87 20.73 -8.09 -9.70
C SER A 87 20.69 -9.62 -9.88
N PRO A 88 21.33 -10.17 -10.92
CA PRO A 88 21.43 -11.62 -11.10
C PRO A 88 22.28 -12.30 -10.02
N LEU A 89 23.04 -11.54 -9.23
CA LEU A 89 23.83 -12.04 -8.11
C LEU A 89 23.01 -12.19 -6.81
N GLY A 90 21.81 -11.60 -6.75
CA GLY A 90 20.92 -11.72 -5.61
C GLY A 90 20.13 -13.03 -5.62
N PRO A 91 19.66 -13.53 -4.45
CA PRO A 91 18.72 -14.64 -4.40
C PRO A 91 17.46 -14.33 -5.21
N ARG A 92 16.92 -15.37 -5.87
CA ARG A 92 15.68 -15.26 -6.64
C ARG A 92 14.50 -15.16 -5.67
N MET A 93 13.71 -14.10 -5.82
CA MET A 93 12.55 -13.80 -5.00
C MET A 93 11.35 -13.52 -5.90
N ARG A 94 10.15 -13.87 -5.42
CA ARG A 94 8.90 -13.47 -6.06
C ARG A 94 8.57 -12.03 -5.66
N VAL A 95 8.75 -11.09 -6.59
CA VAL A 95 8.60 -9.65 -6.36
C VAL A 95 7.34 -9.16 -7.07
N ALA A 96 6.52 -8.37 -6.37
CA ALA A 96 5.37 -7.71 -7.00
C ALA A 96 5.87 -6.59 -7.92
N THR A 97 5.61 -6.70 -9.21
CA THR A 97 6.07 -5.74 -10.24
C THR A 97 4.94 -4.90 -10.83
N ASP A 98 3.70 -5.35 -10.68
CA ASP A 98 2.52 -4.64 -11.16
C ASP A 98 1.37 -4.78 -10.16
N VAL A 99 0.50 -3.77 -10.13
CA VAL A 99 -0.69 -3.75 -9.30
C VAL A 99 -1.85 -3.12 -10.05
N ASP A 100 -2.94 -3.86 -10.20
CA ASP A 100 -4.26 -3.31 -10.46
C ASP A 100 -4.77 -2.66 -9.15
N PRO A 101 -4.77 -1.32 -9.08
CA PRO A 101 -5.08 -0.63 -7.84
C PRO A 101 -6.54 -0.78 -7.42
N GLU A 102 -7.46 -1.07 -8.34
CA GLU A 102 -8.88 -1.23 -8.03
C GLU A 102 -9.15 -2.63 -7.51
N ALA A 103 -8.67 -3.66 -8.20
CA ALA A 103 -8.82 -5.04 -7.77
C ALA A 103 -8.16 -5.29 -6.40
N ALA A 104 -6.96 -4.75 -6.17
CA ALA A 104 -6.25 -4.87 -4.89
C ALA A 104 -6.97 -4.12 -3.76
N ARG A 105 -7.50 -2.91 -4.04
CA ARG A 105 -8.27 -2.13 -3.06
C ARG A 105 -9.55 -2.86 -2.67
N ASP A 106 -10.28 -3.38 -3.65
CA ASP A 106 -11.51 -4.12 -3.40
C ASP A 106 -11.26 -5.41 -2.60
N ALA A 107 -10.17 -6.13 -2.89
CA ALA A 107 -9.78 -7.31 -2.12
C ALA A 107 -9.52 -6.97 -0.64
N ILE A 108 -8.79 -5.88 -0.38
CA ILE A 108 -8.53 -5.41 0.99
C ILE A 108 -9.84 -4.98 1.66
N LEU A 109 -10.69 -4.19 0.99
CA LEU A 109 -11.95 -3.71 1.55
C LEU A 109 -12.92 -4.85 1.85
N ARG A 110 -12.98 -5.91 1.02
CA ARG A 110 -13.79 -7.10 1.31
C ARG A 110 -13.40 -7.80 2.61
N GLN A 111 -12.14 -7.73 3.03
CA GLN A 111 -11.69 -8.32 4.29
C GLN A 111 -11.96 -7.43 5.51
N LEU A 112 -12.14 -6.12 5.30
CA LEU A 112 -12.34 -5.13 6.37
C LEU A 112 -13.81 -4.75 6.57
N LEU A 113 -14.65 -4.98 5.56
CA LEU A 113 -16.08 -4.72 5.60
C LEU A 113 -16.84 -6.03 5.87
N PRO A 114 -17.87 -6.02 6.73
CA PRO A 114 -18.70 -7.18 7.02
C PRO A 114 -19.61 -7.57 5.85
#